data_AF-A0A7J0BJ74-F1
#
_entry.id   AF-A0A7J0BJ74-F1
#
_cell.length_a   1.000
_cell.length_b   1.000
_cell.length_c   1.000
_cell.angle_alpha   90.00
_cell.angle_beta   90.00
_cell.angle_gamma   90.00
#
_symmetry.space_group_name_H-M   'P 1'
#
loop_
_entity.id
_entity.type
_entity.pdbx_description
1 polymer ?
#
loop_
_entity_poly.entity_id
_entity_poly.type
_entity_poly.pdbx_seq_one_letter_code
_entity_poly.pdbx_strand_id
1 'polypeptide(L)'
;MPELQITVLDPDTRQVQQAAGRLRALLRSEGVPACVHEVSCYLEISRRGLADKTPAIAFSNMVLRCTSLDEPVLRELARKLGTLHGGEFGE
;
A
#
# COMPACT_ATOMS: atom_id res chain seq x y z
N MET A 1 -14.32 2.35 13.58
CA MET A 1 -13.35 1.35 13.09
C MET A 1 -12.06 2.09 12.79
N PRO A 2 -10.89 1.63 13.27
CA PRO A 2 -9.64 2.31 12.94
C PRO A 2 -9.40 2.20 11.44
N GLU A 3 -9.13 3.32 10.78
CA GLU A 3 -8.78 3.36 9.36
C GLU A 3 -7.52 2.51 9.13
N LEU A 4 -7.51 1.69 8.09
CA LEU A 4 -6.38 0.84 7.76
C LEU A 4 -5.18 1.73 7.37
N GLN A 5 -4.12 1.70 8.16
CA GLN A 5 -2.91 2.46 7.86
C GLN A 5 -2.03 1.67 6.90
N ILE A 6 -1.82 2.22 5.72
CA ILE A 6 -0.96 1.68 4.67
C ILE A 6 0.13 2.71 4.40
N THR A 7 1.37 2.27 4.27
CA THR A 7 2.52 3.10 3.92
C THR A 7 3.14 2.55 2.64
N VAL A 8 3.20 3.35 1.59
CA VAL A 8 3.94 3.03 0.36
C VAL A 8 5.34 3.57 0.52
N LEU A 9 6.34 2.71 0.34
CA LEU A 9 7.75 3.01 0.48
C LEU A 9 8.42 2.84 -0.88
N ASP A 10 8.91 3.92 -1.46
CA ASP A 10 9.70 3.87 -2.69
C ASP A 10 10.61 5.10 -2.77
N PRO A 11 11.92 4.97 -3.05
CA PRO A 11 12.82 6.12 -3.13
C PRO A 11 12.48 7.09 -4.28
N ASP A 12 11.71 6.66 -5.27
CA ASP A 12 11.17 7.52 -6.32
C ASP A 12 9.85 8.16 -5.87
N THR A 13 9.92 9.47 -5.57
CA THR A 13 8.76 10.25 -5.12
C THR A 13 7.62 10.28 -6.14
N ARG A 14 7.87 10.13 -7.43
CA ARG A 14 6.80 10.14 -8.45
C ARG A 14 6.06 8.80 -8.43
N GLN A 15 6.79 7.70 -8.34
CA GLN A 15 6.20 6.37 -8.20
C GLN A 15 5.40 6.24 -6.91
N VAL A 16 5.93 6.69 -5.77
CA VAL A 16 5.21 6.60 -4.49
C VAL A 16 3.89 7.37 -4.54
N GLN A 17 3.89 8.58 -5.10
CA GLN A 17 2.70 9.42 -5.24
C GLN A 17 1.65 8.78 -6.15
N GLN A 18 2.08 8.28 -7.31
CA GLN A 18 1.17 7.62 -8.25
C GLN A 18 0.58 6.34 -7.66
N ALA A 19 1.42 5.51 -7.02
CA ALA A 19 1.00 4.27 -6.39
C ALA A 19 0.04 4.53 -5.22
N ALA A 20 0.37 5.49 -4.34
CA ALA A 20 -0.48 5.86 -3.22
C ALA A 20 -1.83 6.42 -3.68
N GLY A 21 -1.84 7.30 -4.68
CA GLY A 21 -3.06 7.84 -5.28
C GLY A 21 -3.96 6.75 -5.87
N ARG A 22 -3.38 5.83 -6.66
CA ARG A 22 -4.12 4.69 -7.23
C ARG A 22 -4.64 3.76 -6.15
N LEU A 23 -3.80 3.41 -5.18
CA LEU A 23 -4.17 2.51 -4.09
C LEU A 23 -5.32 3.09 -3.26
N ARG A 24 -5.28 4.40 -2.98
CA ARG A 24 -6.38 5.11 -2.30
C ARG A 24 -7.68 5.06 -3.10
N ALA A 25 -7.62 5.25 -4.41
CA ALA A 25 -8.80 5.16 -5.28
C ALA A 25 -9.39 3.74 -5.30
N LEU A 26 -8.53 2.72 -5.40
CA LEU A 26 -8.93 1.31 -5.37
C LEU A 26 -9.58 0.93 -4.03
N LEU A 27 -8.94 1.25 -2.91
CA LEU A 27 -9.48 0.96 -1.57
C LEU A 27 -10.81 1.66 -1.32
N ARG A 28 -10.96 2.89 -1.81
CA ARG A 28 -12.24 3.62 -1.76
C ARG A 28 -13.32 2.93 -2.58
N SER A 29 -12.98 2.41 -3.76
CA SER A 29 -13.89 1.64 -4.60
C SER A 29 -14.34 0.34 -3.93
N GLU A 30 -13.45 -0.29 -3.16
CA GLU A 30 -13.74 -1.50 -2.38
C GLU A 30 -14.45 -1.20 -1.04
N GLY A 31 -14.74 0.07 -0.73
CA GLY A 31 -15.38 0.47 0.53
C GLY A 31 -14.48 0.34 1.76
N VAL A 32 -13.16 0.20 1.59
CA VAL A 32 -12.20 0.06 2.68
C VAL A 32 -11.73 1.44 3.17
N PRO A 33 -12.05 1.85 4.40
CA PRO A 33 -11.52 3.08 4.97
C PRO A 33 -10.03 2.89 5.30
N ALA A 34 -9.16 3.44 4.46
CA ALA A 34 -7.71 3.32 4.58
C ALA A 34 -7.01 4.67 4.46
N CYS A 35 -6.02 4.91 5.32
CA CYS A 35 -5.07 6.01 5.23
C CYS A 35 -3.80 5.51 4.52
N VAL A 36 -3.54 6.04 3.33
CA VAL A 36 -2.33 5.74 2.58
C VAL A 36 -1.30 6.85 2.82
N HIS A 37 -0.15 6.48 3.38
CA HIS A 37 1.01 7.33 3.63
C HIS A 37 2.10 7.05 2.61
N GLU A 38 2.89 8.06 2.30
CA GLU A 38 3.95 8.01 1.31
C GLU A 38 5.29 8.24 2.01
N VAL A 39 6.25 7.33 1.79
CA VAL A 39 7.60 7.47 2.29
C VAL A 39 8.56 7.31 1.13
N SER A 40 9.13 8.44 0.68
CA SER A 40 10.20 8.45 -0.33
C SER A 40 11.59 8.74 0.21
N CYS A 41 11.70 9.01 1.52
CA CYS A 41 12.98 9.25 2.14
C CYS A 41 13.81 7.95 2.21
N TYR A 42 14.87 7.88 1.40
CA TYR A 42 15.76 6.72 1.32
C TYR A 42 16.31 6.27 2.70
N LEU A 43 16.62 7.22 3.58
CA LEU A 43 17.11 6.93 4.93
C LEU A 43 16.03 6.25 5.78
N GLU A 44 14.78 6.69 5.69
CA GLU A 44 13.66 6.07 6.41
C GLU A 44 13.36 4.67 5.88
N ILE A 45 13.41 4.49 4.55
CA ILE A 45 13.24 3.20 3.89
C ILE A 45 14.34 2.22 4.34
N SER A 46 15.60 2.66 4.29
CA SER A 46 16.76 1.86 4.71
C SER A 46 16.69 1.46 6.19
N ARG A 47 16.21 2.35 7.07
CA ARG A 47 15.99 2.05 8.49
C ARG A 47 14.97 0.95 8.73
N ARG A 48 14.07 0.69 7.78
CA ARG A 48 13.11 -0.42 7.84
C ARG A 48 13.66 -1.73 7.26
N GLY A 49 14.96 -1.79 6.97
CA GLY A 49 15.61 -3.00 6.43
C GLY A 49 15.26 -3.28 4.97
N LEU A 50 14.78 -2.26 4.24
CA LEU A 50 14.57 -2.29 2.80
C LEU A 50 15.85 -1.74 2.15
N ALA A 51 16.81 -2.64 1.90
CA ALA A 51 18.01 -2.33 1.14
C ALA A 51 17.71 -2.48 -0.36
N ASP A 52 18.35 -1.65 -1.19
CA ASP A 52 18.33 -1.74 -2.66
C ASP A 52 17.00 -1.36 -3.33
N LYS A 53 16.66 -0.06 -3.32
CA LYS A 53 15.59 0.59 -4.14
C LYS A 53 14.31 -0.22 -4.36
N THR A 54 13.95 -1.09 -3.42
CA THR A 54 12.88 -2.06 -3.61
C THR A 54 11.60 -1.42 -3.12
N PRO A 55 10.59 -1.24 -3.97
CA PRO A 55 9.31 -0.74 -3.52
C PRO A 55 8.73 -1.67 -2.47
N ALA A 56 8.11 -1.10 -1.45
CA ALA A 56 7.43 -1.87 -0.43
C ALA A 56 6.13 -1.21 -0.02
N ILE A 57 5.19 -2.02 0.45
CA ILE A 57 3.93 -1.58 1.01
C ILE A 57 3.86 -2.15 2.42
N ALA A 58 3.80 -1.27 3.42
CA ALA A 58 3.66 -1.65 4.81
C ALA A 58 2.23 -1.39 5.30
N PHE A 59 1.61 -2.35 5.98
CA PHE A 59 0.30 -2.20 6.61
C PHE A 59 0.18 -3.13 7.81
N SER A 60 -0.54 -2.73 8.87
CA SER A 60 -0.82 -3.57 10.06
C SER A 60 0.37 -4.42 10.54
N ASN A 61 1.54 -3.80 10.69
CA ASN A 61 2.80 -4.43 11.12
C ASN A 61 3.45 -5.44 10.14
N MET A 62 2.91 -5.58 8.93
CA MET A 62 3.50 -6.35 7.83
C MET A 62 4.14 -5.42 6.82
N VAL A 63 5.25 -5.86 6.21
CA VAL A 63 5.90 -5.17 5.09
C VAL A 63 5.95 -6.14 3.91
N LEU A 64 5.20 -5.82 2.86
CA LEU A 64 5.24 -6.53 1.58
C LEU A 64 6.25 -5.86 0.68
N ARG A 65 7.30 -6.60 0.33
CA ARG A 65 8.24 -6.18 -0.71
C ARG A 65 7.59 -6.45 -2.06
N CYS A 66 7.47 -5.40 -2.86
CA CYS A 66 6.92 -5.48 -4.20
C CYS A 66 8.08 -5.35 -5.18
N THR A 67 8.10 -6.18 -6.21
CA THR A 67 9.04 -6.01 -7.32
C THR A 67 8.70 -4.77 -8.15
N SER A 68 7.42 -4.35 -8.14
CA SER A 68 6.95 -3.13 -8.78
C SER A 68 5.63 -2.64 -8.16
N LEU A 69 5.35 -1.33 -8.26
CA LEU A 69 4.11 -0.69 -7.80
C LEU A 69 3.10 -0.52 -8.94
N ASP A 70 3.01 -1.52 -9.81
CA ASP A 70 2.09 -1.53 -10.94
C ASP A 70 0.63 -1.70 -10.51
N GLU A 71 -0.27 -1.20 -11.35
CA GLU A 71 -1.73 -1.28 -11.15
C GLU A 71 -2.25 -2.69 -10.79
N PRO A 72 -1.87 -3.79 -11.46
CA PRO A 72 -2.31 -5.14 -11.09
C PRO A 72 -1.94 -5.52 -9.64
N VAL A 73 -0.75 -5.17 -9.17
CA VAL A 73 -0.29 -5.47 -7.80
C VAL A 73 -1.11 -4.67 -6.78
N LEU A 74 -1.31 -3.38 -7.05
CA LEU A 74 -2.12 -2.50 -6.19
C LEU A 74 -3.58 -2.95 -6.15
N ARG A 75 -4.14 -3.41 -7.27
CA ARG A 75 -5.51 -3.92 -7.37
C ARG A 75 -5.68 -5.23 -6.59
N GLU A 76 -4.74 -6.17 -6.73
CA GLU A 76 -4.78 -7.41 -5.97
C GLU A 76 -4.67 -7.14 -4.46
N LEU A 77 -3.78 -6.23 -4.06
CA LEU A 77 -3.61 -5.85 -2.66
C LEU A 77 -4.89 -5.18 -2.11
N ALA A 78 -5.47 -4.24 -2.85
CA ALA A 78 -6.73 -3.60 -2.47
C ALA A 78 -7.87 -4.62 -2.33
N ARG A 79 -8.00 -5.56 -3.26
CA ARG A 79 -9.01 -6.62 -3.22
C ARG A 79 -8.83 -7.55 -2.02
N LYS A 80 -7.59 -7.98 -1.74
CA LYS A 80 -7.29 -8.81 -0.55
C LYS A 80 -7.64 -8.08 0.75
N LEU A 81 -7.30 -6.80 0.84
CA LEU A 81 -7.65 -5.96 2.00
C LEU A 81 -9.17 -5.74 2.11
N GLY A 82 -9.86 -5.58 0.97
CA GLY A 82 -11.31 -5.56 0.87
C GLY A 82 -11.95 -6.84 1.40
N THR A 83 -11.44 -8.02 1.03
CA THR A 83 -11.93 -9.29 1.58
C THR A 83 -11.66 -9.43 3.08
N LEU A 84 -10.52 -8.93 3.57
CA LEU A 84 -10.15 -9.02 4.99
C LEU A 84 -10.91 -8.03 5.89
N HIS A 85 -11.25 -6.84 5.39
CA HIS A 85 -11.93 -5.77 6.14
C HIS A 85 -13.42 -5.62 5.84
N GLY A 86 -13.87 -6.08 4.68
CA GLY A 86 -15.24 -6.03 4.18
C GLY A 86 -15.82 -7.41 3.93
N GLY A 87 -15.31 -8.45 4.61
CA GLY A 87 -15.80 -9.82 4.57
C GLY A 87 -17.20 -10.01 5.18
N GLU A 88 -18.17 -9.24 4.70
CA GLU A 88 -19.61 -9.50 4.75
C GLU A 88 -20.24 -9.06 3.42
N PHE A 89 -19.80 -9.62 2.31
CA PHE A 89 -20.60 -9.77 1.08
C PHE A 89 -20.11 -11.08 0.44
N GLY A 90 -20.85 -12.20 0.42
CA GLY A 90 -22.29 -12.33 0.31
C GLY A 90 -22.63 -12.58 -1.15
N GLU A 91 -22.72 -13.87 -1.49
CA GLU A 91 -23.34 -14.50 -2.69
C GLU A 91 -22.58 -14.54 -4.02
#